data_AF-A0A7C7IR10-F1
#
_entry.id   AF-A0A7C7IR10-F1
#
_cell.length_a   1.000
_cell.length_b   1.000
_cell.length_c   1.000
_cell.angle_alpha   90.00
_cell.angle_beta   90.00
_cell.angle_gamma   90.00
#
_symmetry.space_group_name_H-M   'P 1'
#
loop_
_entity.id
_entity.type
_entity.pdbx_description
1 polymer ?
#
loop_
_entity_poly.entity_id
_entity_poly.type
_entity_poly.pdbx_seq_one_letter_code
_entity_poly.pdbx_strand_id
1 'polypeptide(L)'
;MTSSEQLSKKDSLEKKRIQRLTEAFTIWAKEDPDSFRQVAPDLLRQGVNRATGHDPKASRRLEYWLLDEWKSERFEGLLEFRSSTKLDFSLCESFNINRFKGTNKSWLEILSDKFAAGSDEHSGDFRRWDRHVRDQFIIIGMIAQEEDGVTQGDLARNLGIKFEDEASRLYAANVVRAAKIAITRMAISAGLDGVFSKATGHGLHRQHSFKSNQLRELTLRWINCHPARVLVPQNFE
;
A
#
# COMPACT_ATOMS: atom_id res chain seq x y z
N MET A 1 35.23 -21.49 -4.81
CA MET A 1 34.16 -22.34 -5.38
C MET A 1 33.17 -22.88 -4.32
N THR A 2 33.25 -22.46 -3.05
CA THR A 2 32.47 -23.02 -1.94
C THR A 2 31.10 -22.36 -1.71
N SER A 3 30.89 -21.12 -2.18
CA SER A 3 29.68 -20.33 -1.88
C SER A 3 28.43 -20.79 -2.64
N SER A 4 28.59 -21.27 -3.87
CA SER A 4 27.48 -21.71 -4.74
C SER A 4 26.91 -23.07 -4.34
N GLU A 5 27.74 -24.00 -3.87
CA GLU A 5 27.29 -25.29 -3.33
C GLU A 5 26.59 -25.14 -1.97
N GLN A 6 27.03 -24.21 -1.13
CA GLN A 6 26.40 -23.93 0.16
C GLN A 6 25.03 -23.24 -0.01
N LEU A 7 24.87 -22.32 -0.96
CA LEU A 7 23.55 -21.77 -1.32
C LEU A 7 22.61 -22.85 -1.87
N SER A 8 23.09 -23.67 -2.80
CA SER A 8 22.30 -24.77 -3.40
C SER A 8 21.78 -25.77 -2.37
N LYS A 9 22.61 -26.14 -1.38
CA LYS A 9 22.20 -27.01 -0.27
C LYS A 9 21.21 -26.34 0.68
N LYS A 10 21.35 -25.05 0.96
CA LYS A 10 20.41 -24.28 1.79
C LYS A 10 19.03 -24.19 1.13
N ASP A 11 18.98 -23.90 -0.17
CA ASP A 11 17.74 -23.86 -0.95
C ASP A 11 17.05 -25.23 -1.00
N SER A 12 17.83 -26.32 -1.07
CA SER A 12 17.32 -27.69 -1.00
C SER A 12 16.67 -28.02 0.35
N LEU A 13 17.30 -27.60 1.46
CA LEU A 13 16.78 -27.80 2.81
C LEU A 13 15.51 -26.98 3.08
N GLU A 14 15.45 -25.75 2.57
CA GLU A 14 14.28 -24.89 2.71
C GLU A 14 13.06 -25.45 1.96
N LYS A 15 13.26 -25.95 0.73
CA LYS A 15 12.21 -26.66 -0.01
C LYS A 15 11.70 -27.88 0.75
N LYS A 16 12.59 -28.69 1.32
CA LYS A 16 12.20 -29.85 2.16
C LYS A 16 11.41 -29.43 3.39
N ARG A 17 11.78 -28.31 4.02
CA ARG A 17 11.07 -27.77 5.19
C ARG A 17 9.66 -27.32 4.80
N ILE A 18 9.50 -26.59 3.70
CA ILE A 18 8.19 -26.15 3.19
C ILE A 18 7.31 -27.37 2.91
N GLN A 19 7.85 -28.39 2.23
CA GLN A 19 7.11 -29.62 1.93
C GLN A 19 6.59 -30.31 3.19
N ARG A 20 7.44 -30.50 4.21
CA ARG A 20 7.03 -31.12 5.49
C ARG A 20 5.95 -30.31 6.22
N LEU A 21 6.00 -28.99 6.15
CA LEU A 21 4.96 -28.13 6.72
C LEU A 21 3.63 -28.31 5.98
N THR A 22 3.66 -28.33 4.64
CA THR A 22 2.46 -28.60 3.83
C THR A 22 1.86 -29.97 4.14
N GLU A 23 2.70 -30.99 4.30
CA GLU A 23 2.26 -32.33 4.72
C GLU A 23 1.61 -32.29 6.11
N ALA A 24 2.20 -31.57 7.08
CA ALA A 24 1.62 -31.43 8.42
C ALA A 24 0.25 -30.75 8.40
N PHE A 25 0.07 -29.68 7.62
CA PHE A 25 -1.25 -29.05 7.44
C PHE A 25 -2.26 -30.00 6.78
N THR A 26 -1.81 -30.81 5.81
CA THR A 26 -2.65 -31.79 5.12
C THR A 26 -3.11 -32.91 6.06
N ILE A 27 -2.22 -33.38 6.94
CA ILE A 27 -2.54 -34.39 7.96
C ILE A 27 -3.51 -33.78 8.97
N TRP A 28 -3.24 -32.58 9.49
CA TRP A 28 -4.12 -31.91 10.45
C TRP A 28 -5.53 -31.71 9.90
N ALA A 29 -5.66 -31.24 8.65
CA ALA A 29 -6.96 -31.06 8.00
C ALA A 29 -7.77 -32.36 7.84
N LYS A 30 -7.10 -33.53 7.80
CA LYS A 30 -7.76 -34.85 7.70
C LYS A 30 -8.14 -35.43 9.06
N GLU A 31 -7.23 -35.34 10.03
CA GLU A 31 -7.39 -35.95 11.35
C GLU A 31 -8.30 -35.13 12.27
N ASP A 32 -8.30 -33.80 12.15
CA ASP A 32 -9.16 -32.91 12.94
C ASP A 32 -9.69 -31.74 12.08
N PRO A 33 -10.70 -32.01 11.22
CA PRO A 33 -11.22 -31.01 10.28
C PRO A 33 -11.87 -29.81 10.95
N ASP A 34 -12.52 -30.02 12.11
CA ASP A 34 -13.27 -28.97 12.80
C ASP A 34 -12.32 -27.95 13.45
N SER A 35 -11.28 -28.42 14.14
CA SER A 35 -10.23 -27.56 14.67
C SER A 35 -9.47 -26.85 13.55
N PHE A 36 -9.12 -27.57 12.48
CA PHE A 36 -8.48 -26.98 11.31
C PHE A 36 -9.33 -25.86 10.70
N ARG A 37 -10.64 -26.08 10.54
CA ARG A 37 -11.57 -25.08 9.98
C ARG A 37 -11.67 -23.82 10.84
N GLN A 38 -11.57 -23.96 12.17
CA GLN A 38 -11.59 -22.82 13.07
C GLN A 38 -10.31 -21.98 12.99
N VAL A 39 -9.14 -22.63 12.86
CA VAL A 39 -7.84 -21.96 12.97
C VAL A 39 -7.26 -21.53 11.61
N ALA A 40 -7.51 -22.29 10.55
CA ALA A 40 -6.92 -22.05 9.23
C ALA A 40 -7.22 -20.65 8.65
N PRO A 41 -8.43 -20.07 8.79
CA PRO A 41 -8.70 -18.70 8.33
C PRO A 41 -7.76 -17.66 8.94
N ASP A 42 -7.46 -17.77 10.24
CA ASP A 42 -6.56 -16.84 10.93
C ASP A 42 -5.11 -17.03 10.51
N LEU A 43 -4.68 -18.27 10.26
CA LEU A 43 -3.36 -18.56 9.72
C LEU A 43 -3.20 -17.98 8.30
N LEU A 44 -4.24 -18.07 7.47
CA LEU A 44 -4.26 -17.44 6.14
C LEU A 44 -4.20 -15.91 6.26
N ARG A 45 -5.00 -15.29 7.15
CA ARG A 45 -4.91 -13.84 7.42
C ARG A 45 -3.50 -13.41 7.82
N GLN A 46 -2.87 -14.15 8.73
CA GLN A 46 -1.50 -13.87 9.15
C GLN A 46 -0.50 -14.04 8.00
N GLY A 47 -0.63 -15.12 7.21
CA GLY A 47 0.23 -15.39 6.07
C GLY A 47 0.13 -14.31 5.00
N VAL A 48 -1.09 -13.92 4.65
CA VAL A 48 -1.36 -12.85 3.69
C VAL A 48 -0.85 -11.52 4.22
N ASN A 49 -1.14 -11.15 5.48
CA ASN A 49 -0.66 -9.91 6.07
C ASN A 49 0.88 -9.82 6.09
N ARG A 50 1.57 -10.94 6.35
CA ARG A 50 3.04 -11.02 6.29
C ARG A 50 3.57 -10.89 4.86
N ALA A 51 2.89 -11.49 3.89
CA ALA A 51 3.30 -11.48 2.50
C ALA A 51 3.00 -10.15 1.79
N THR A 52 1.91 -9.48 2.18
CA THR A 52 1.41 -8.25 1.53
C THR A 52 1.51 -7.02 2.44
N GLY A 53 2.19 -7.11 3.60
CA GLY A 53 2.45 -5.96 4.46
C GLY A 53 1.21 -5.21 4.97
N HIS A 54 0.15 -5.91 5.38
CA HIS A 54 -1.15 -5.31 5.73
C HIS A 54 -1.77 -4.50 4.58
N ASP A 55 -1.63 -4.98 3.33
CA ASP A 55 -2.32 -4.41 2.18
C ASP A 55 -3.84 -4.53 2.36
N PRO A 56 -4.56 -3.40 2.44
CA PRO A 56 -6.01 -3.30 2.43
C PRO A 56 -6.75 -4.18 1.43
N LYS A 57 -6.30 -4.16 0.17
CA LYS A 57 -6.97 -4.81 -0.95
C LYS A 57 -6.76 -6.32 -0.85
N ALA A 58 -5.54 -6.74 -0.53
CA ALA A 58 -5.23 -8.13 -0.25
C ALA A 58 -6.06 -8.68 0.92
N SER A 59 -6.15 -7.91 2.01
CA SER A 59 -6.93 -8.28 3.19
C SER A 59 -8.42 -8.39 2.85
N ARG A 60 -8.99 -7.42 2.14
CA ARG A 60 -10.41 -7.42 1.75
C ARG A 60 -10.74 -8.58 0.82
N ARG A 61 -9.90 -8.82 -0.19
CA ARG A 61 -10.09 -9.91 -1.14
C ARG A 61 -10.01 -11.26 -0.43
N LEU A 62 -9.07 -11.42 0.50
CA LEU A 62 -9.01 -12.60 1.37
C LEU A 62 -10.30 -12.80 2.16
N GLU A 63 -10.88 -11.76 2.76
CA GLU A 63 -12.14 -11.90 3.50
C GLU A 63 -13.30 -12.33 2.59
N TYR A 64 -13.44 -11.77 1.39
CA TYR A 64 -14.48 -12.21 0.44
C TYR A 64 -14.30 -13.68 0.03
N TRP A 65 -13.07 -14.09 -0.20
CA TRP A 65 -12.75 -15.48 -0.52
C TRP A 65 -13.01 -16.43 0.63
N LEU A 66 -12.66 -16.07 1.87
CA LEU A 66 -12.96 -16.87 3.06
C LEU A 66 -14.47 -17.00 3.31
N LEU A 67 -15.27 -16.00 2.90
CA LEU A 67 -16.72 -16.02 3.07
C LEU A 67 -17.41 -16.92 2.03
N ASP A 68 -17.20 -16.67 0.74
CA ASP A 68 -17.99 -17.35 -0.31
C ASP A 68 -17.24 -17.61 -1.62
N GLU A 69 -16.27 -16.77 -2.00
CA GLU A 69 -15.63 -16.87 -3.33
C GLU A 69 -14.71 -18.10 -3.47
N TRP A 70 -14.34 -18.77 -2.37
CA TRP A 70 -13.60 -20.04 -2.40
C TRP A 70 -14.29 -21.15 -3.20
N LYS A 71 -15.61 -21.04 -3.42
CA LYS A 71 -16.40 -21.97 -4.23
C LYS A 71 -16.12 -21.84 -5.73
N SER A 72 -15.73 -20.65 -6.19
CA SER A 72 -15.57 -20.31 -7.60
C SER A 72 -14.14 -19.94 -7.99
N GLU A 73 -13.34 -19.42 -7.06
CA GLU A 73 -11.97 -18.96 -7.28
C GLU A 73 -10.98 -19.76 -6.43
N ARG A 74 -9.85 -20.19 -7.01
CA ARG A 74 -8.77 -20.82 -6.24
C ARG A 74 -7.95 -19.78 -5.48
N PHE A 75 -7.32 -20.19 -4.38
CA PHE A 75 -6.50 -19.29 -3.56
C PHE A 75 -5.34 -18.65 -4.33
N GLU A 76 -4.78 -19.33 -5.35
CA GLU A 76 -3.71 -18.74 -6.19
C GLU A 76 -4.20 -17.54 -7.02
N GLY A 77 -5.50 -17.46 -7.33
CA GLY A 77 -6.11 -16.32 -8.03
C GLY A 77 -6.30 -15.10 -7.13
N LEU A 78 -6.39 -15.33 -5.81
CA LEU A 78 -6.67 -14.32 -4.79
C LEU A 78 -5.58 -13.24 -4.71
N LEU A 79 -4.33 -13.65 -4.84
CA LEU A 79 -3.17 -12.84 -4.49
C LEU A 79 -2.09 -12.99 -5.54
N GLU A 80 -1.81 -11.91 -6.24
CA GLU A 80 -0.55 -11.79 -6.97
C GLU A 80 0.59 -11.55 -5.95
N PHE A 81 0.96 -12.60 -5.20
CA PHE A 81 2.00 -12.56 -4.18
C PHE A 81 3.36 -12.05 -4.71
N ARG A 82 3.54 -12.07 -6.03
CA ARG A 82 4.79 -11.72 -6.72
C ARG A 82 4.58 -11.16 -8.12
N SER A 83 3.45 -10.53 -8.44
CA SER A 83 3.53 -9.63 -9.59
C SER A 83 4.38 -8.45 -9.14
N SER A 84 5.68 -8.53 -9.42
CA SER A 84 6.43 -7.33 -9.73
C SER A 84 5.64 -6.72 -10.88
N THR A 85 4.68 -5.85 -10.59
CA THR A 85 4.08 -5.01 -11.61
C THR A 85 5.28 -4.41 -12.30
N LYS A 86 5.56 -4.83 -13.54
CA LYS A 86 6.66 -4.27 -14.32
C LYS A 86 6.26 -2.83 -14.52
N LEU A 87 6.68 -1.99 -13.59
CA LEU A 87 6.38 -0.59 -13.60
C LEU A 87 7.08 -0.07 -14.84
N ASP A 88 6.31 0.38 -15.83
CA ASP A 88 6.88 1.12 -16.94
C ASP A 88 7.43 2.45 -16.39
N PHE A 89 8.75 2.52 -16.30
CA PHE A 89 9.49 3.71 -15.86
C PHE A 89 9.87 4.61 -17.05
N SER A 90 9.38 4.34 -18.28
CA SER A 90 9.66 5.17 -19.46
C SER A 90 9.35 6.66 -19.23
N LEU A 91 8.27 6.97 -18.51
CA LEU A 91 7.88 8.34 -18.13
C LEU A 91 8.85 8.98 -17.10
N CYS A 92 9.61 8.15 -16.37
CA CYS A 92 10.44 8.53 -15.23
C CYS A 92 11.86 8.91 -15.64
N GLU A 93 12.34 8.45 -16.80
CA GLU A 93 13.66 8.83 -17.34
C GLU A 93 13.82 10.36 -17.50
N SER A 94 12.70 11.07 -17.65
CA SER A 94 12.67 12.53 -17.79
C SER A 94 12.56 13.31 -16.46
N PHE A 95 12.22 12.64 -15.34
CA PHE A 95 11.94 13.31 -14.07
C PHE A 95 13.23 13.49 -13.27
N ASN A 96 13.71 14.73 -13.24
CA ASN A 96 14.90 15.11 -12.49
C ASN A 96 14.58 16.29 -11.57
N ILE A 97 14.61 16.04 -10.26
CA ILE A 97 14.33 17.04 -9.21
C ILE A 97 15.20 18.29 -9.36
N ASN A 98 16.45 18.14 -9.82
CA ASN A 98 17.39 19.25 -10.00
C ASN A 98 16.99 20.24 -11.10
N ARG A 99 16.02 19.90 -11.96
CA ARG A 99 15.48 20.83 -12.96
C ARG A 99 14.50 21.85 -12.36
N PHE A 100 13.96 21.56 -11.17
CA PHE A 100 13.06 22.48 -10.47
C PHE A 100 13.85 23.48 -9.61
N LYS A 101 13.22 24.60 -9.26
CA LYS A 101 13.81 25.65 -8.42
C LYS A 101 12.85 26.07 -7.31
N GLY A 102 13.38 26.71 -6.27
CA GLY A 102 12.60 27.30 -5.18
C GLY A 102 11.81 26.26 -4.38
N THR A 103 10.58 26.63 -4.01
CA THR A 103 9.67 25.80 -3.20
C THR A 103 9.31 24.49 -3.89
N ASN A 104 9.19 24.47 -5.21
CA ASN A 104 8.92 23.23 -5.98
C ASN A 104 10.04 22.21 -5.83
N LYS A 105 11.31 22.65 -5.90
CA LYS A 105 12.47 21.76 -5.67
C LYS A 105 12.47 21.24 -4.23
N SER A 106 12.34 22.15 -3.27
CA SER A 106 12.34 21.83 -1.84
C SER A 106 11.23 20.85 -1.46
N TRP A 107 10.06 20.99 -2.08
CA TRP A 107 8.92 20.09 -1.89
C TRP A 107 9.22 18.67 -2.37
N LEU A 108 9.78 18.54 -3.58
CA LEU A 108 10.15 17.24 -4.14
C LEU A 108 11.28 16.57 -3.36
N GLU A 109 12.25 17.33 -2.85
CA GLU A 109 13.32 16.83 -2.00
C GLU A 109 12.77 16.28 -0.68
N ILE A 110 11.92 17.04 0.01
CA ILE A 110 11.28 16.58 1.26
C ILE A 110 10.43 15.32 1.04
N LEU A 111 9.68 15.25 -0.07
CA LEU A 111 8.94 14.03 -0.42
C LEU A 111 9.88 12.84 -0.64
N SER A 112 10.98 13.05 -1.35
CA SER A 112 11.98 12.00 -1.65
C SER A 112 12.68 11.52 -0.38
N ASP A 113 12.98 12.42 0.55
CA ASP A 113 13.58 12.08 1.83
C ASP A 113 12.60 11.31 2.72
N LYS A 114 11.34 11.76 2.81
CA LYS A 114 10.31 11.11 3.64
C LYS A 114 9.97 9.71 3.14
N PHE A 115 9.88 9.54 1.83
CA PHE A 115 9.44 8.32 1.18
C PHE A 115 10.60 7.58 0.52
N ALA A 116 11.81 7.71 1.07
CA ALA A 116 13.02 7.15 0.49
C ALA A 116 12.87 5.65 0.17
N ALA A 117 13.15 5.31 -1.09
CA ALA A 117 13.21 3.93 -1.54
C ALA A 117 14.52 3.28 -1.04
N GLY A 118 14.47 2.68 0.14
CA GLY A 118 15.54 1.83 0.66
C GLY A 118 16.49 2.53 1.65
N SER A 119 16.38 2.13 2.90
CA SER A 119 17.51 2.17 3.86
C SER A 119 17.55 0.92 4.75
N ASP A 120 16.67 -0.05 4.50
CA ASP A 120 16.55 -1.28 5.29
C ASP A 120 16.62 -2.54 4.40
N GLU A 121 16.80 -3.67 5.08
CA GLU A 121 16.87 -5.04 4.57
C GLU A 121 15.64 -5.49 3.74
N HIS A 122 14.60 -4.66 3.65
CA HIS A 122 13.36 -4.90 2.90
C HIS A 122 13.17 -3.93 1.71
N SER A 123 14.25 -3.28 1.26
CA SER A 123 14.25 -2.33 0.15
C SER A 123 13.40 -2.81 -1.04
N GLY A 124 12.35 -2.06 -1.38
CA GLY A 124 11.43 -2.36 -2.48
C GLY A 124 10.10 -2.99 -2.09
N ASP A 125 9.94 -3.48 -0.86
CA ASP A 125 8.63 -3.93 -0.34
C ASP A 125 7.94 -2.80 0.43
N PHE A 126 7.44 -1.79 -0.31
CA PHE A 126 6.76 -0.61 0.25
C PHE A 126 5.51 -0.94 1.07
N ARG A 127 5.00 -2.17 0.93
CA ARG A 127 3.90 -2.65 1.77
C ARG A 127 4.34 -2.77 3.24
N ARG A 128 5.63 -2.99 3.51
CA ARG A 128 6.22 -3.07 4.86
C ARG A 128 6.52 -1.72 5.50
N TRP A 129 6.32 -0.60 4.80
CA TRP A 129 6.41 0.71 5.43
C TRP A 129 5.49 0.77 6.65
N ASP A 130 5.97 1.50 7.68
CA ASP A 130 5.14 1.85 8.82
C ASP A 130 3.80 2.36 8.33
N ARG A 131 2.72 1.87 8.95
CA ARG A 131 1.35 2.13 8.50
C ARG A 131 1.10 3.61 8.25
N HIS A 132 1.58 4.49 9.14
CA HIS A 132 1.39 5.93 8.99
C HIS A 132 2.14 6.54 7.79
N VAL A 133 3.33 6.02 7.42
CA VAL A 133 4.08 6.45 6.22
C VAL A 133 3.37 5.96 4.97
N ARG A 134 2.97 4.68 4.97
CA ARG A 134 2.22 4.08 3.86
C ARG A 134 0.90 4.82 3.61
N ASP A 135 0.14 5.10 4.66
CA ASP A 135 -1.14 5.82 4.57
C ASP A 135 -0.91 7.25 4.03
N GLN A 136 0.15 7.95 4.46
CA GLN A 136 0.53 9.27 3.92
C GLN A 136 0.80 9.21 2.41
N PHE A 137 1.57 8.20 1.96
CA PHE A 137 1.90 8.02 0.54
C PHE A 137 0.66 7.71 -0.31
N ILE A 138 -0.20 6.80 0.16
CA ILE A 138 -1.44 6.44 -0.55
C ILE A 138 -2.37 7.66 -0.64
N ILE A 139 -2.57 8.39 0.47
CA ILE A 139 -3.47 9.55 0.50
C ILE A 139 -2.99 10.65 -0.43
N ILE A 140 -1.70 11.00 -0.41
CA ILE A 140 -1.19 12.04 -1.31
C ILE A 140 -1.25 11.62 -2.77
N GLY A 141 -1.01 10.33 -3.06
CA GLY A 141 -1.18 9.72 -4.38
C GLY A 141 -2.57 9.82 -4.93
N MET A 142 -3.55 9.32 -4.17
CA MET A 142 -4.94 9.34 -4.59
C MET A 142 -5.43 10.78 -4.82
N ILE A 143 -5.15 11.69 -3.88
CA ILE A 143 -5.59 13.08 -4.02
C ILE A 143 -4.88 13.79 -5.20
N ALA A 144 -3.66 13.38 -5.55
CA ALA A 144 -2.94 13.96 -6.68
C ALA A 144 -3.46 13.47 -8.05
N GLN A 145 -4.01 12.24 -8.11
CA GLN A 145 -4.57 11.67 -9.34
C GLN A 145 -5.87 12.37 -9.78
N GLU A 146 -6.70 12.79 -8.83
CA GLU A 146 -8.00 13.43 -9.12
C GLU A 146 -7.91 14.95 -9.18
N GLU A 147 -8.48 15.56 -10.22
CA GLU A 147 -8.54 17.03 -10.35
C GLU A 147 -9.48 17.66 -9.33
N ASP A 148 -10.69 17.11 -9.25
CA ASP A 148 -11.72 17.57 -8.32
C ASP A 148 -11.48 17.05 -6.90
N GLY A 149 -10.55 16.11 -6.73
CA GLY A 149 -10.21 15.48 -5.47
C GLY A 149 -11.01 14.22 -5.15
N VAL A 150 -10.65 13.59 -4.05
CA VAL A 150 -11.09 12.23 -3.69
C VAL A 150 -12.05 12.27 -2.51
N THR A 151 -13.05 11.39 -2.49
CA THR A 151 -13.96 11.28 -1.34
C THR A 151 -13.30 10.61 -0.12
N GLN A 152 -13.75 10.97 1.08
CA GLN A 152 -13.34 10.34 2.34
C GLN A 152 -13.61 8.82 2.32
N GLY A 153 -14.70 8.40 1.70
CA GLY A 153 -15.04 6.99 1.51
C GLY A 153 -14.02 6.26 0.63
N ASP A 154 -13.60 6.86 -0.48
CA ASP A 154 -12.61 6.27 -1.39
C ASP A 154 -11.24 6.14 -0.73
N LEU A 155 -10.79 7.17 -0.01
CA LEU A 155 -9.57 7.10 0.78
C LEU A 155 -9.65 5.96 1.80
N ALA A 156 -10.73 5.89 2.58
CA ALA A 156 -10.88 4.86 3.61
C ALA A 156 -10.88 3.44 3.03
N ARG A 157 -11.58 3.22 1.91
CA ARG A 157 -11.61 1.94 1.20
C ARG A 157 -10.23 1.50 0.75
N ASN A 158 -9.42 2.41 0.21
CA ASN A 158 -8.08 2.11 -0.27
C ASN A 158 -7.04 2.01 0.86
N LEU A 159 -7.34 2.54 2.04
CA LEU A 159 -6.57 2.33 3.29
C LEU A 159 -6.99 1.07 4.06
N GLY A 160 -7.97 0.31 3.56
CA GLY A 160 -8.39 -0.98 4.14
C GLY A 160 -9.15 -0.86 5.44
N ILE A 161 -9.68 0.33 5.68
CA ILE A 161 -10.49 0.60 6.86
C ILE A 161 -11.91 0.14 6.51
N LYS A 162 -12.41 -0.90 7.20
CA LYS A 162 -13.83 -1.26 7.16
C LYS A 162 -14.62 -0.02 7.53
N PHE A 163 -15.69 0.28 6.83
CA PHE A 163 -16.39 1.58 6.97
C PHE A 163 -17.89 1.35 7.18
N GLU A 164 -18.20 0.41 8.07
CA GLU A 164 -19.56 -0.12 8.28
C GLU A 164 -20.22 0.49 9.53
N ASP A 165 -19.47 0.68 10.60
CA ASP A 165 -19.93 1.29 11.86
C ASP A 165 -19.34 2.69 12.10
N GLU A 166 -20.00 3.48 12.95
CA GLU A 166 -19.59 4.85 13.27
C GLU A 166 -18.16 4.99 13.82
N ALA A 167 -17.69 4.05 14.64
CA ALA A 167 -16.34 4.09 15.19
C ALA A 167 -15.30 3.93 14.08
N SER A 168 -15.55 3.04 13.12
CA SER A 168 -14.68 2.85 11.97
C SER A 168 -14.69 4.05 11.01
N ARG A 169 -15.84 4.75 10.86
CA ARG A 169 -15.92 6.02 10.10
C ARG A 169 -15.08 7.11 10.75
N LEU A 170 -15.17 7.24 12.07
CA LEU A 170 -14.40 8.21 12.85
C LEU A 170 -12.89 7.91 12.76
N TYR A 171 -12.52 6.63 12.88
CA TYR A 171 -11.14 6.18 12.76
C TYR A 171 -10.55 6.55 11.40
N ALA A 172 -11.24 6.26 10.30
CA ALA A 172 -10.79 6.64 8.96
C ALA A 172 -10.67 8.15 8.77
N ALA A 173 -11.63 8.94 9.28
CA ALA A 173 -11.54 10.40 9.25
C ALA A 173 -10.29 10.90 10.00
N ASN A 174 -9.96 10.30 11.14
CA ASN A 174 -8.78 10.64 11.92
C ASN A 174 -7.47 10.24 11.22
N VAL A 175 -7.42 9.06 10.57
CA VAL A 175 -6.26 8.62 9.77
C VAL A 175 -6.01 9.59 8.61
N VAL A 176 -7.04 9.94 7.84
CA VAL A 176 -6.92 10.90 6.73
C VAL A 176 -6.51 12.27 7.25
N ARG A 177 -7.09 12.74 8.35
CA ARG A 177 -6.72 14.02 8.96
C ARG A 177 -5.26 14.03 9.41
N ALA A 178 -4.81 13.00 10.12
CA ALA A 178 -3.44 12.90 10.62
C ALA A 178 -2.42 12.90 9.47
N ALA A 179 -2.67 12.12 8.42
CA ALA A 179 -1.83 12.09 7.23
C ALA A 179 -1.78 13.47 6.55
N LYS A 180 -2.93 14.11 6.31
CA LYS A 180 -2.99 15.46 5.70
C LYS A 180 -2.24 16.50 6.53
N ILE A 181 -2.34 16.46 7.86
CA ILE A 181 -1.57 17.34 8.75
C ILE A 181 -0.07 17.10 8.59
N ALA A 182 0.38 15.84 8.60
CA ALA A 182 1.80 15.50 8.42
C ALA A 182 2.33 16.01 7.08
N ILE A 183 1.59 15.77 5.99
CA ILE A 183 1.92 16.24 4.64
C ILE A 183 1.94 17.78 4.57
N THR A 184 1.00 18.44 5.23
CA THR A 184 0.95 19.91 5.27
C THR A 184 2.16 20.48 6.01
N ARG A 185 2.60 19.84 7.11
CA ARG A 185 3.83 20.24 7.82
C ARG A 185 5.08 20.07 6.96
N MET A 186 5.15 19.00 6.16
CA MET A 186 6.24 18.81 5.20
C MET A 186 6.27 19.94 4.16
N ALA A 187 5.12 20.31 3.61
CA ALA A 187 5.03 21.39 2.63
C ALA A 187 5.38 22.76 3.22
N ILE A 188 4.95 23.04 4.45
CA ILE A 188 5.37 24.25 5.18
C ILE A 188 6.89 24.28 5.35
N SER A 189 7.51 23.14 5.65
CA SER A 189 8.97 23.02 5.75
C SER A 189 9.66 23.23 4.39
N ALA A 190 8.97 22.98 3.27
CA ALA A 190 9.40 23.28 1.91
C ALA A 190 9.19 24.75 1.49
N GLY A 191 8.62 25.59 2.37
CA GLY A 191 8.28 26.98 2.08
C GLY A 191 6.93 27.18 1.37
N LEU A 192 6.06 26.17 1.33
CA LEU A 192 4.69 26.28 0.82
C LEU A 192 3.73 26.73 1.93
N ASP A 193 2.64 27.40 1.56
CA ASP A 193 1.61 27.85 2.51
C ASP A 193 0.54 26.78 2.83
N GLY A 194 0.73 25.57 2.31
CA GLY A 194 -0.14 24.41 2.47
C GLY A 194 -0.14 23.50 1.24
N VAL A 195 -0.82 22.36 1.34
CA VAL A 195 -0.95 21.40 0.22
C VAL A 195 -2.39 21.25 -0.20
N PHE A 196 -3.29 21.09 0.76
CA PHE A 196 -4.68 20.72 0.53
C PHE A 196 -5.60 21.91 0.67
N SER A 197 -6.67 21.90 -0.13
CA SER A 197 -7.81 22.78 0.03
C SER A 197 -8.59 22.44 1.32
N LYS A 198 -9.46 23.36 1.75
CA LYS A 198 -10.46 23.05 2.77
C LYS A 198 -11.39 21.98 2.19
N ALA A 199 -11.53 20.87 2.91
CA ALA A 199 -12.43 19.80 2.49
C ALA A 199 -13.88 20.28 2.41
N THR A 200 -14.58 19.92 1.34
CA THR A 200 -16.00 20.22 1.10
C THR A 200 -16.84 18.96 1.33
N GLY A 201 -18.16 19.09 1.51
CA GLY A 201 -19.05 17.95 1.74
C GLY A 201 -18.97 17.33 3.15
N HIS A 202 -19.71 16.24 3.36
CA HIS A 202 -19.96 15.66 4.68
C HIS A 202 -19.82 14.13 4.68
N GLY A 203 -19.41 13.59 5.84
CA GLY A 203 -19.26 12.14 6.04
C GLY A 203 -18.41 11.49 4.95
N LEU A 204 -18.98 10.49 4.29
CA LEU A 204 -18.37 9.72 3.21
C LEU A 204 -18.06 10.56 1.97
N HIS A 205 -18.93 11.52 1.64
CA HIS A 205 -18.83 12.37 0.46
C HIS A 205 -17.96 13.61 0.71
N ARG A 206 -17.29 13.68 1.86
CA ARG A 206 -16.33 14.75 2.11
C ARG A 206 -15.19 14.65 1.10
N GLN A 207 -14.97 15.69 0.33
CA GLN A 207 -14.02 15.72 -0.78
C GLN A 207 -12.69 16.35 -0.34
N HIS A 208 -11.59 15.80 -0.84
CA HIS A 208 -10.24 16.21 -0.52
C HIS A 208 -9.45 16.47 -1.79
N SER A 209 -9.04 17.71 -2.03
CA SER A 209 -8.27 18.12 -3.20
C SER A 209 -7.00 18.88 -2.81
N PHE A 210 -6.08 19.01 -3.76
CA PHE A 210 -4.97 19.95 -3.67
C PHE A 210 -5.49 21.39 -3.68
N LYS A 211 -4.75 22.29 -3.02
CA LYS A 211 -5.02 23.73 -3.04
C LYS A 211 -4.68 24.37 -4.38
N SER A 212 -3.71 23.81 -5.11
CA SER A 212 -3.20 24.32 -6.37
C SER A 212 -3.07 23.18 -7.38
N ASN A 213 -3.60 23.37 -8.58
CA ASN A 213 -3.46 22.40 -9.66
C ASN A 213 -1.98 22.22 -10.05
N GLN A 214 -1.18 23.28 -10.05
CA GLN A 214 0.25 23.19 -10.33
C GLN A 214 0.98 22.30 -9.32
N LEU A 215 0.65 22.42 -8.03
CA LEU A 215 1.24 21.57 -6.98
C LEU A 215 0.75 20.12 -7.07
N ARG A 216 -0.53 19.93 -7.46
CA ARG A 216 -1.11 18.61 -7.75
C ARG A 216 -0.31 17.91 -8.84
N GLU A 217 -0.18 18.52 -10.01
CA GLU A 217 0.52 17.95 -11.17
C GLU A 217 1.99 17.66 -10.89
N LEU A 218 2.67 18.57 -10.18
CA LEU A 218 4.05 18.36 -9.73
C LEU A 218 4.17 17.13 -8.83
N THR A 219 3.27 17.00 -7.86
CA THR A 219 3.25 15.89 -6.91
C THR A 219 2.87 14.59 -7.62
N LEU A 220 1.87 14.60 -8.50
CA LEU A 220 1.47 13.45 -9.30
C LEU A 220 2.62 12.94 -10.17
N ARG A 221 3.37 13.86 -10.81
CA ARG A 221 4.54 13.50 -11.62
C ARG A 221 5.60 12.81 -10.76
N TRP A 222 5.86 13.31 -9.55
CA TRP A 222 6.78 12.65 -8.61
C TRP A 222 6.29 11.27 -8.19
N ILE A 223 5.00 11.14 -7.84
CA ILE A 223 4.39 9.85 -7.43
C ILE A 223 4.50 8.82 -8.55
N ASN A 224 4.19 9.22 -9.78
CA ASN A 224 4.30 8.35 -10.95
C ASN A 224 5.74 7.91 -11.21
N CYS A 225 6.73 8.66 -10.74
CA CYS A 225 8.15 8.32 -10.82
C CYS A 225 8.69 7.57 -9.60
N HIS A 226 7.88 7.45 -8.55
CA HIS A 226 8.27 6.79 -7.32
C HIS A 226 8.04 5.27 -7.41
N PRO A 227 8.99 4.40 -7.02
CA PRO A 227 8.77 2.95 -7.09
C PRO A 227 7.60 2.46 -6.22
N ALA A 228 7.27 3.18 -5.14
CA ALA A 228 6.11 2.89 -4.29
C ALA A 228 4.75 3.21 -4.92
N ARG A 229 4.69 3.72 -6.16
CA ARG A 229 3.43 4.00 -6.88
C ARG A 229 2.49 2.81 -6.97
N VAL A 230 3.02 1.58 -6.85
CA VAL A 230 2.25 0.33 -6.75
C VAL A 230 1.24 0.31 -5.59
N LEU A 231 1.48 1.11 -4.54
CA LEU A 231 0.56 1.25 -3.41
C LEU A 231 -0.63 2.15 -3.73
N VAL A 232 -0.48 3.06 -4.69
CA VAL A 232 -1.53 3.99 -5.09
C VAL A 232 -2.44 3.26 -6.09
N PRO A 233 -3.76 3.22 -5.87
CA PRO A 233 -4.70 2.69 -6.84
C PRO A 233 -4.48 3.35 -8.20
N GLN A 234 -4.35 2.57 -9.26
CA GLN A 234 -4.40 3.12 -10.61
C GLN A 234 -5.87 3.25 -10.98
N ASN A 235 -6.28 4.44 -11.40
CA ASN A 235 -7.54 4.59 -12.12
C ASN A 235 -7.32 3.96 -13.49
N PHE A 236 -7.75 2.72 -13.66
CA PHE A 236 -7.90 2.16 -14.99
C PHE A 236 -9.12 2.86 -15.61
N GLU A 237 -8.87 3.80 -16.52
CA GLU A 237 -9.85 4.13 -17.56
C GLU A 237 -10.12 2.90 -18.43
#